data_AF-A0A5B8VDK4-F1
#
_entry.id   AF-A0A5B8VDK4-F1
#
_cell.length_a   1.000
_cell.length_b   1.000
_cell.length_c   1.000
_cell.angle_alpha   90.00
_cell.angle_beta   90.00
_cell.angle_gamma   90.00
#
_symmetry.space_group_name_H-M   'P 1'
#
loop_
_entity.id
_entity.type
_entity.pdbx_description
1 polymer ?
#
loop_
_entity_poly.entity_id
_entity_poly.type
_entity_poly.pdbx_seq_one_letter_code
_entity_poly.pdbx_strand_id
1 'polypeptide(L)'
;MNKLLSIPLALLIAASALFLASCSENKAQTKLAEDAVVVRTQPVTFTDYASKLEYSGSLASTSETKLSFKIGGIISKIYVKEGDHVSKGQLLATLDLTEINAQVQQASQATEKAIRDENRIKNLFADTAATLEQLQNVQTQLNVANESLRIAKFNQQYAQIRATEDGTIIKKS
;
A
#
# COMPACT_ATOMS: atom_id res chain seq x y z
N MET A 1 71.54 -69.22 -87.06
CA MET A 1 71.84 -68.53 -88.33
C MET A 1 71.00 -67.27 -88.37
N ASN A 2 71.66 -66.10 -88.41
CA ASN A 2 71.11 -64.74 -88.61
C ASN A 2 70.20 -64.15 -87.52
N LYS A 3 70.22 -62.85 -87.19
CA LYS A 3 71.13 -61.70 -87.37
C LYS A 3 70.48 -60.57 -86.53
N LEU A 4 71.27 -59.55 -86.17
CA LEU A 4 70.83 -58.17 -85.90
C LEU A 4 69.95 -57.92 -84.66
N LEU A 5 70.53 -57.43 -83.56
CA LEU A 5 69.87 -56.41 -82.71
C LEU A 5 70.83 -55.85 -81.64
N SER A 6 71.73 -54.94 -82.02
CA SER A 6 72.44 -54.11 -81.05
C SER A 6 72.05 -52.66 -81.28
N ILE A 7 70.87 -52.34 -80.75
CA ILE A 7 70.37 -51.00 -80.44
C ILE A 7 70.47 -50.80 -78.90
N PRO A 8 71.62 -51.01 -78.18
CA PRO A 8 71.62 -51.01 -76.72
C PRO A 8 72.44 -49.84 -76.15
N LEU A 9 72.72 -48.80 -76.95
CA LEU A 9 73.52 -47.63 -76.53
C LEU A 9 72.67 -46.36 -76.42
N ALA A 10 71.66 -46.20 -77.29
CA ALA A 10 70.71 -45.08 -77.22
C ALA A 10 69.66 -45.26 -76.10
N LEU A 11 69.31 -46.50 -75.74
CA LEU A 11 68.35 -46.81 -74.66
C LEU A 11 68.95 -46.59 -73.26
N LEU A 12 70.28 -46.62 -73.13
CA LEU A 12 70.98 -46.47 -71.84
C LEU A 12 71.13 -45.00 -71.41
N ILE A 13 71.15 -44.06 -72.37
CA ILE A 13 71.23 -42.61 -72.10
C ILE A 13 69.85 -42.04 -71.74
N ALA A 14 68.77 -42.57 -72.32
CA ALA A 14 67.40 -42.18 -72.00
C ALA A 14 66.97 -42.63 -70.58
N ALA A 15 67.48 -43.77 -70.09
CA ALA A 15 67.21 -44.25 -68.73
C ALA A 15 67.90 -43.40 -67.64
N SER A 16 69.04 -42.75 -67.95
CA SER A 16 69.75 -41.89 -67.00
C SER A 16 69.09 -40.51 -66.81
N ALA A 17 68.28 -40.04 -67.76
CA ALA A 17 67.58 -38.76 -67.65
C ALA A 17 66.33 -38.84 -66.74
N LEU A 18 65.74 -40.03 -66.55
CA LEU A 18 64.59 -40.22 -65.65
C LEU A 18 64.96 -40.24 -64.16
N PHE A 19 66.23 -40.42 -63.80
CA PHE A 19 66.66 -40.42 -62.39
C PHE A 19 66.82 -39.02 -61.77
N LEU A 20 66.90 -37.95 -62.56
CA LEU A 20 67.07 -36.57 -62.05
C LEU A 20 65.75 -35.83 -61.78
N ALA A 21 64.59 -36.38 -62.16
CA ALA A 21 63.28 -35.77 -61.92
C ALA A 21 62.61 -36.21 -60.60
N SER A 22 63.28 -37.04 -59.77
CA SER A 22 62.73 -37.57 -58.52
C SER A 22 63.18 -36.80 -57.25
N CYS A 23 63.84 -35.65 -57.39
CA CYS A 23 64.20 -34.76 -56.28
C CYS A 23 63.50 -33.40 -56.44
N SER A 24 62.22 -33.33 -56.06
CA SER A 24 61.59 -32.07 -55.65
C SER A 24 60.67 -32.34 -54.46
N GLU A 25 61.28 -32.43 -53.29
CA GLU A 25 60.59 -32.53 -52.01
C GLU A 25 60.15 -31.12 -51.56
N ASN A 26 58.92 -30.76 -51.91
CA ASN A 26 58.29 -29.51 -51.50
C ASN A 26 57.60 -29.72 -50.14
N LYS A 27 58.40 -29.78 -49.07
CA LYS A 27 57.91 -29.79 -47.69
C LYS A 27 57.61 -28.36 -47.24
N ALA A 28 56.34 -27.97 -47.34
CA ALA A 28 55.79 -26.86 -46.58
C ALA A 28 55.93 -27.18 -45.09
N GLN A 29 56.96 -26.61 -44.46
CA GLN A 29 57.29 -26.79 -43.07
C GLN A 29 56.28 -26.02 -42.21
N THR A 30 55.24 -26.73 -41.77
CA THR A 30 54.36 -26.27 -40.69
C THR A 30 55.19 -26.26 -39.41
N LYS A 31 55.44 -25.07 -38.85
CA LYS A 31 56.12 -24.91 -37.57
C LYS A 31 55.32 -25.60 -36.46
N LEU A 32 56.06 -26.36 -35.65
CA LEU A 32 55.68 -26.96 -34.38
C LEU A 32 54.95 -25.97 -33.46
N ALA A 33 53.76 -26.36 -32.99
CA ALA A 33 53.25 -25.97 -31.68
C ALA A 33 53.27 -27.25 -30.83
N GLU A 34 54.36 -27.45 -30.10
CA GLU A 34 54.55 -28.56 -29.18
C GLU A 34 53.98 -28.15 -27.81
N ASP A 35 53.16 -29.03 -27.23
CA ASP A 35 52.33 -28.88 -26.02
C ASP A 35 51.15 -27.87 -26.05
N ALA A 36 50.34 -27.93 -27.12
CA ALA A 36 49.00 -27.36 -27.07
C ALA A 36 48.03 -28.32 -26.34
N VAL A 37 47.73 -28.04 -25.07
CA VAL A 37 46.66 -28.72 -24.33
C VAL A 37 45.33 -28.49 -25.05
N VAL A 38 44.74 -29.55 -25.59
CA VAL A 38 43.47 -29.47 -26.32
C VAL A 38 42.37 -29.15 -25.32
N VAL A 39 41.89 -27.90 -25.35
CA VAL A 39 40.76 -27.44 -24.54
C VAL A 39 39.53 -27.29 -25.40
N ARG A 40 38.39 -27.70 -24.86
CA ARG A 40 37.10 -27.56 -25.52
C ARG A 40 36.57 -26.14 -25.29
N THR A 41 36.40 -25.38 -26.35
CA THR A 41 35.82 -24.04 -26.31
C THR A 41 34.35 -24.08 -26.72
N GLN A 42 33.58 -23.09 -26.25
CA GLN A 42 32.20 -22.86 -26.65
C GLN A 42 32.10 -21.39 -27.09
N PRO A 43 31.54 -21.08 -28.28
CA PRO A 43 31.34 -19.70 -28.70
C PRO A 43 30.34 -19.01 -27.77
N VAL A 44 30.73 -17.86 -27.21
CA VAL A 44 29.85 -17.04 -26.37
C VAL A 44 28.78 -16.41 -27.26
N THR A 45 27.53 -16.76 -27.01
CA THR A 45 26.38 -16.20 -27.73
C THR A 45 25.63 -15.31 -26.75
N PHE A 46 25.47 -14.02 -27.08
CA PHE A 46 24.67 -13.11 -26.27
C PHE A 46 23.20 -13.38 -26.57
N THR A 47 22.43 -13.68 -25.53
CA THR A 47 20.97 -13.81 -25.59
C THR A 47 20.37 -12.79 -24.63
N ASP A 48 19.28 -12.16 -25.05
CA ASP A 48 18.52 -11.28 -24.16
C ASP A 48 17.88 -12.12 -23.07
N TYR A 49 18.50 -12.09 -21.88
CA TYR A 49 18.05 -12.85 -20.73
C TYR A 49 17.17 -11.98 -19.85
N ALA A 50 15.85 -12.11 -20.03
CA ALA A 50 14.87 -11.53 -19.12
C ALA A 50 14.47 -12.60 -18.09
N SER A 51 15.05 -12.52 -16.89
CA SER A 51 14.57 -13.35 -15.77
C SER A 51 13.18 -12.88 -15.35
N LYS A 52 12.18 -13.76 -15.46
CA LYS A 52 10.86 -13.51 -14.90
C LYS A 52 10.98 -13.49 -13.38
N LEU A 53 10.88 -12.31 -12.78
CA LEU A 53 10.90 -12.12 -11.33
C LEU A 53 9.45 -12.23 -10.82
N GLU A 54 9.16 -13.27 -10.06
CA GLU A 54 7.86 -13.46 -9.43
C GLU A 54 7.91 -12.92 -8.00
N TYR A 55 7.07 -11.93 -7.72
CA TYR A 55 6.94 -11.33 -6.40
C TYR A 55 5.59 -11.72 -5.81
N SER A 56 5.61 -12.12 -4.55
CA SER A 56 4.40 -12.27 -3.74
C SER A 56 4.22 -11.01 -2.90
N GLY A 57 3.04 -10.41 -2.95
CA GLY A 57 2.68 -9.23 -2.16
C GLY A 57 1.27 -9.39 -1.61
N SER A 58 1.00 -8.75 -0.48
CA SER A 58 -0.36 -8.69 0.06
C SER A 58 -1.06 -7.46 -0.49
N LEU A 59 -2.32 -7.61 -0.91
CA LEU A 59 -3.19 -6.48 -1.21
C LEU A 59 -3.71 -5.90 0.11
N ALA A 60 -3.37 -4.65 0.38
CA ALA A 60 -3.92 -3.89 1.50
C ALA A 60 -4.73 -2.71 0.95
N SER A 61 -5.83 -2.39 1.62
CA SER A 61 -6.60 -1.20 1.31
C SER A 61 -5.76 0.04 1.59
N THR A 62 -5.78 1.01 0.67
CA THR A 62 -5.00 2.25 0.81
C THR A 62 -5.43 3.09 2.03
N SER A 63 -6.67 2.93 2.50
CA SER A 63 -7.22 3.61 3.68
C SER A 63 -8.14 2.67 4.46
N GLU A 64 -7.88 2.53 5.76
CA GLU A 64 -8.75 1.85 6.72
C GLU A 64 -9.01 2.79 7.89
N THR A 65 -10.28 3.02 8.23
CA THR A 65 -10.67 3.88 9.36
C THR A 65 -11.38 3.04 10.41
N LYS A 66 -10.78 2.96 11.61
CA LYS A 66 -11.42 2.33 12.77
C LYS A 66 -12.39 3.30 13.42
N LEU A 67 -13.68 2.99 13.37
CA LEU A 67 -14.73 3.77 14.00
C LEU A 67 -15.10 3.17 15.35
N SER A 68 -15.13 4.03 16.38
CA SER A 68 -15.51 3.68 17.74
C SER A 68 -16.36 4.79 18.35
N PHE A 69 -17.23 4.43 19.30
CA PHE A 69 -17.95 5.42 20.09
C PHE A 69 -16.96 6.22 20.93
N LYS A 70 -17.14 7.55 21.02
CA LYS A 70 -16.32 8.41 21.88
C LYS A 70 -16.74 8.35 23.35
N ILE A 71 -17.95 7.86 23.61
CA ILE A 71 -18.54 7.73 24.94
C ILE A 71 -18.81 6.26 25.25
N GLY A 72 -18.75 5.91 26.53
CA GLY A 72 -19.15 4.58 27.00
C GLY A 72 -20.67 4.42 27.00
N GLY A 73 -21.14 3.20 26.77
CA GLY A 73 -22.56 2.87 26.82
C GLY A 73 -22.85 1.49 26.27
N ILE A 74 -24.12 1.07 26.37
CA ILE A 74 -24.60 -0.19 25.82
C ILE A 74 -24.95 0.03 24.35
N ILE A 75 -24.49 -0.87 23.47
CA ILE A 75 -24.87 -0.84 22.06
C ILE A 75 -26.34 -1.24 21.94
N SER A 76 -27.17 -0.35 21.39
CA SER A 76 -28.57 -0.66 21.12
C SER A 76 -28.73 -1.42 19.82
N LYS A 77 -28.10 -0.93 18.73
CA LYS A 77 -28.20 -1.57 17.42
C LYS A 77 -27.01 -1.28 16.51
N ILE A 78 -26.70 -2.25 15.66
CA ILE A 78 -25.77 -2.14 14.54
C ILE A 78 -26.59 -2.33 13.25
N TYR A 79 -26.47 -1.39 12.32
CA TYR A 79 -27.30 -1.29 11.12
C TYR A 79 -26.65 -1.88 9.86
N VAL A 80 -25.37 -2.23 9.93
CA VAL A 80 -24.56 -2.71 8.81
C VAL A 80 -23.91 -4.06 9.11
N LYS A 81 -23.55 -4.78 8.05
CA LYS A 81 -22.83 -6.04 8.08
C LYS A 81 -21.48 -5.90 7.39
N GLU A 82 -20.59 -6.86 7.65
CA GLU A 82 -19.31 -6.96 6.93
C GLU A 82 -19.57 -7.20 5.44
N GLY A 83 -18.88 -6.46 4.58
CA GLY A 83 -19.09 -6.45 3.13
C GLY A 83 -20.12 -5.43 2.63
N ASP A 84 -20.88 -4.76 3.51
CA ASP A 84 -21.84 -3.75 3.08
C ASP A 84 -21.13 -2.48 2.57
N HIS A 85 -21.62 -1.94 1.45
CA HIS A 85 -21.27 -0.61 0.98
C HIS A 85 -22.04 0.45 1.76
N VAL A 86 -21.35 1.50 2.17
CA VAL A 86 -21.92 2.60 2.95
C VAL A 86 -21.59 3.94 2.31
N SER A 87 -22.53 4.88 2.38
CA SER A 87 -22.31 6.26 1.96
C SER A 87 -21.93 7.15 3.14
N LYS A 88 -21.24 8.25 2.86
CA LYS A 88 -20.90 9.30 3.81
C LYS A 88 -22.15 9.77 4.56
N GLY A 89 -22.08 9.78 5.89
CA GLY A 89 -23.17 10.16 6.79
C GLY A 89 -24.13 9.03 7.18
N GLN A 90 -24.02 7.85 6.57
CA GLN A 90 -24.85 6.70 6.88
C GLN A 90 -24.66 6.23 8.32
N LEU A 91 -25.76 5.95 9.02
CA LEU A 91 -25.75 5.43 10.38
C LEU A 91 -25.29 3.98 10.39
N LEU A 92 -24.23 3.69 11.14
CA LEU A 92 -23.61 2.36 11.22
C LEU A 92 -24.00 1.65 12.51
N ALA A 93 -23.96 2.36 13.63
CA ALA A 93 -24.31 1.83 14.94
C ALA A 93 -24.81 2.93 15.88
N THR A 94 -25.61 2.56 16.87
CA THR A 94 -26.10 3.47 17.92
C THR A 94 -25.99 2.82 19.29
N LEU A 95 -25.63 3.63 20.30
CA LEU A 95 -25.79 3.28 21.70
C LEU A 95 -27.27 3.39 22.10
N ASP A 96 -27.59 2.83 23.27
CA ASP A 96 -28.85 3.11 23.95
C ASP A 96 -28.92 4.60 24.32
N LEU A 97 -29.87 5.28 23.70
CA LEU A 97 -30.06 6.72 23.85
C LEU A 97 -30.93 7.06 25.06
N THR A 98 -31.48 6.10 25.79
CA THR A 98 -32.46 6.35 26.86
C THR A 98 -31.86 7.24 27.95
N GLU A 99 -30.71 6.85 28.50
CA GLU A 99 -30.02 7.62 29.54
C GLU A 99 -29.48 8.94 28.97
N ILE A 100 -28.92 8.91 27.76
CA ILE A 100 -28.30 10.07 27.13
C ILE A 100 -29.34 11.15 26.83
N ASN A 101 -30.52 10.77 26.32
CA ASN A 101 -31.62 11.69 26.09
C ASN A 101 -32.18 12.25 27.41
N ALA A 102 -32.24 11.45 28.47
CA ALA A 102 -32.63 11.92 29.79
C ALA A 102 -31.65 12.97 30.34
N GLN A 103 -30.34 12.76 30.17
CA GLN A 103 -29.31 13.73 30.56
C GLN A 103 -29.43 15.04 29.74
N VAL A 104 -29.67 14.96 28.43
CA VAL A 104 -29.91 16.14 27.59
C VAL A 104 -31.15 16.90 28.06
N GLN A 105 -32.24 16.18 28.35
CA GLN A 105 -33.48 16.79 28.82
C GLN A 105 -33.27 17.48 30.17
N GLN A 106 -32.59 16.83 31.11
CA GLN A 106 -32.26 17.40 32.42
C GLN A 106 -31.44 18.69 32.28
N ALA A 107 -30.37 18.66 31.47
CA ALA A 107 -29.54 19.82 31.24
C ALA A 107 -30.31 20.95 30.54
N SER A 108 -31.18 20.63 29.59
CA SER A 108 -32.02 21.62 28.90
C SER A 108 -32.95 22.34 29.87
N GLN A 109 -33.61 21.59 30.75
CA GLN A 109 -34.49 22.15 31.78
C GLN A 109 -33.72 23.01 32.79
N ALA A 110 -32.50 22.60 33.16
CA ALA A 110 -31.62 23.40 34.01
C ALA A 110 -31.19 24.72 33.33
N THR A 111 -30.84 24.68 32.04
CA THR A 111 -30.54 25.88 31.25
C THR A 111 -31.74 26.81 31.17
N GLU A 112 -32.93 26.29 30.83
CA GLU A 112 -34.17 27.08 30.78
C GLU A 112 -34.49 27.74 32.12
N LYS A 113 -34.28 27.03 33.23
CA LYS A 113 -34.41 27.61 34.57
C LYS A 113 -33.41 28.74 34.79
N ALA A 114 -32.14 28.54 34.45
CA ALA A 114 -31.10 29.56 34.62
C ALA A 114 -31.36 30.81 33.78
N ILE A 115 -31.89 30.66 32.56
CA ILE A 115 -32.33 31.78 31.71
C ILE A 115 -33.45 32.57 32.40
N ARG A 116 -34.46 31.88 32.95
CA ARG A 116 -35.55 32.56 33.68
C ARG A 116 -35.04 33.30 34.92
N ASP A 117 -34.11 32.70 35.65
CA ASP A 117 -33.51 33.31 36.84
C ASP A 117 -32.64 34.52 36.48
N GLU A 118 -31.82 34.43 35.43
CA GLU A 118 -31.03 35.56 34.92
C GLU A 118 -31.94 36.73 34.52
N ASN A 119 -32.96 36.47 33.72
CA ASN A 119 -33.92 37.50 33.28
C ASN A 119 -34.60 38.16 34.49
N ARG A 120 -34.99 37.39 35.49
CA ARG A 120 -35.61 37.91 36.73
C ARG A 120 -34.67 38.82 37.50
N ILE A 121 -33.43 38.40 37.75
CA ILE A 121 -32.44 39.20 38.49
C ILE A 121 -31.99 40.41 37.68
N LYS A 122 -31.87 40.28 36.36
CA LYS A 122 -31.54 41.40 35.46
C LYS A 122 -32.59 42.51 35.54
N ASN A 123 -33.88 42.15 35.57
CA ASN A 123 -34.96 43.12 35.76
C ASN A 123 -34.90 43.76 37.15
N LEU A 124 -34.71 42.96 38.22
CA LEU A 124 -34.58 43.50 39.57
C LEU A 124 -33.36 44.41 39.74
N PHE A 125 -32.25 44.13 39.05
CA PHE A 125 -31.06 44.97 39.04
C PHE A 125 -31.33 46.31 38.35
N ALA A 126 -32.08 46.30 37.23
CA ALA A 126 -32.52 47.52 36.56
C ALA A 126 -33.44 48.38 37.44
N ASP A 127 -34.25 47.73 38.29
CA ASP A 127 -35.11 48.38 39.29
C ASP A 127 -34.35 48.71 40.59
N THR A 128 -33.02 48.59 40.64
CA THR A 128 -32.17 48.79 41.84
C THR A 128 -32.50 47.91 43.06
N ALA A 129 -33.28 46.84 42.84
CA ALA A 129 -33.71 45.89 43.87
C ALA A 129 -32.78 44.66 44.00
N ALA A 130 -31.73 44.54 43.18
CA ALA A 130 -30.72 43.48 43.24
C ALA A 130 -29.29 44.05 43.19
N THR A 131 -28.32 43.31 43.73
CA THR A 131 -26.90 43.68 43.74
C THR A 131 -26.17 43.24 42.46
N LEU A 132 -25.03 43.86 42.16
CA LEU A 132 -24.17 43.43 41.06
C LEU A 132 -23.69 41.98 41.24
N GLU A 133 -23.37 41.60 42.48
CA GLU A 133 -22.95 40.25 42.83
C GLU A 133 -24.05 39.21 42.53
N GLN A 134 -25.31 39.51 42.85
CA GLN A 134 -26.44 38.65 42.49
C GLN A 134 -26.58 38.47 40.97
N LEU A 135 -26.41 39.55 40.19
CA LEU A 135 -26.44 39.49 38.73
C LEU A 135 -25.29 38.64 38.17
N GLN A 136 -24.08 38.81 38.68
CA GLN A 136 -22.91 38.04 38.25
C GLN A 136 -23.03 36.55 38.62
N ASN A 137 -23.63 36.24 39.77
CA ASN A 137 -23.88 34.87 40.21
C ASN A 137 -24.85 34.14 39.26
N VAL A 138 -25.97 34.77 38.88
CA VAL A 138 -26.91 34.13 37.94
C VAL A 138 -26.36 34.02 36.52
N GLN A 139 -25.55 34.99 36.06
CA GLN A 139 -24.85 34.90 34.79
C GLN A 139 -23.87 33.72 34.77
N THR A 140 -23.10 33.56 35.84
CA THR A 140 -22.19 32.42 36.00
C THR A 140 -22.97 31.11 36.02
N GLN A 141 -24.09 31.06 36.74
CA GLN A 141 -24.95 29.88 36.79
C GLN A 141 -25.55 29.52 35.43
N LEU A 142 -25.95 30.51 34.64
CA LEU A 142 -26.42 30.31 33.26
C LEU A 142 -25.30 29.77 32.37
N ASN A 143 -24.09 30.32 32.47
CA ASN A 143 -22.94 29.82 31.73
C ASN A 143 -22.64 28.36 32.06
N VAL A 144 -22.62 28.00 33.35
CA VAL A 144 -22.42 26.60 33.77
C VAL A 144 -23.53 25.68 33.23
N ALA A 145 -24.79 26.12 33.28
CA ALA A 145 -25.91 25.34 32.74
C ALA A 145 -25.80 25.16 31.21
N ASN A 146 -25.40 26.21 30.48
CA ASN A 146 -25.16 26.13 29.03
C ASN A 146 -24.05 25.14 28.68
N GLU A 147 -22.94 25.15 29.44
CA GLU A 147 -21.84 24.20 29.24
C GLU A 147 -22.27 22.76 29.55
N SER A 148 -23.04 22.56 30.61
CA SER A 148 -23.62 21.25 30.93
C SER A 148 -24.51 20.71 29.80
N LEU A 149 -25.38 21.56 29.23
CA LEU A 149 -26.20 21.20 28.07
C LEU A 149 -25.36 20.89 26.83
N ARG A 150 -24.29 21.64 26.60
CA ARG A 150 -23.37 21.39 25.49
C ARG A 150 -22.70 20.03 25.62
N ILE A 151 -22.23 19.67 26.81
CA ILE A 151 -21.64 18.35 27.09
C ILE A 151 -22.66 17.23 26.86
N ALA A 152 -23.89 17.37 27.37
CA ALA A 152 -24.94 16.37 27.18
C ALA A 152 -25.27 16.18 25.69
N LYS A 153 -25.39 17.28 24.92
CA LYS A 153 -25.63 17.22 23.47
C LYS A 153 -24.46 16.61 22.70
N PHE A 154 -23.22 16.90 23.12
CA PHE A 154 -22.03 16.26 22.55
C PHE A 154 -22.10 14.74 22.74
N ASN A 155 -22.41 14.28 23.95
CA ASN A 155 -22.57 12.86 24.23
C ASN A 155 -23.68 12.24 23.36
N GLN A 156 -24.81 12.91 23.20
CA GLN A 156 -25.89 12.48 22.30
C GLN A 156 -25.44 12.35 20.83
N GLN A 157 -24.66 13.31 20.33
CA GLN A 157 -24.13 13.26 18.97
C GLN A 157 -23.15 12.09 18.77
N TYR A 158 -22.28 11.83 19.75
CA TYR A 158 -21.30 10.75 19.69
C TYR A 158 -21.82 9.39 20.17
N ALA A 159 -23.10 9.31 20.54
CA ALA A 159 -23.82 8.07 20.76
C ALA A 159 -24.16 7.33 19.46
N GLN A 160 -23.92 7.96 18.31
CA GLN A 160 -24.13 7.38 16.98
C GLN A 160 -22.81 7.37 16.22
N ILE A 161 -22.51 6.24 15.57
CA ILE A 161 -21.41 6.15 14.61
C ILE A 161 -21.98 6.32 13.21
N ARG A 162 -21.44 7.28 12.47
CA ARG A 162 -21.75 7.53 11.06
C ARG A 162 -20.51 7.40 10.20
N ALA A 163 -20.69 6.96 8.96
CA ALA A 163 -19.59 6.89 8.00
C ALA A 163 -19.06 8.30 7.68
N THR A 164 -17.74 8.50 7.70
CA THR A 164 -17.11 9.78 7.37
C THR A 164 -16.93 9.98 5.86
N GLU A 165 -16.90 8.87 5.11
CA GLU A 165 -16.67 8.78 3.67
C GLU A 165 -17.47 7.60 3.10
N ASP A 166 -17.55 7.53 1.77
CA ASP A 166 -18.10 6.37 1.08
C ASP A 166 -17.10 5.21 1.15
N GLY A 167 -17.58 3.98 1.38
CA GLY A 167 -16.67 2.85 1.56
C GLY A 167 -17.37 1.51 1.77
N THR A 168 -16.59 0.51 2.21
CA THR A 168 -17.08 -0.84 2.48
C THR A 168 -16.70 -1.27 3.89
N ILE A 169 -17.62 -1.89 4.63
CA ILE A 169 -17.34 -2.37 5.98
C ILE A 169 -16.46 -3.62 5.91
N ILE A 170 -15.21 -3.53 6.38
CA ILE A 170 -14.26 -4.64 6.35
C ILE A 170 -14.56 -5.64 7.46
N LYS A 171 -14.67 -5.16 8.70
CA LYS A 171 -14.83 -6.00 9.88
C LYS A 171 -15.56 -5.28 10.99
N LYS A 172 -16.39 -6.02 11.74
CA LYS A 172 -17.09 -5.57 12.94
C LYS A 172 -16.39 -6.16 14.17
N SER A 173 -15.89 -5.32 15.07
CA SER A 173 -15.28 -5.74 16.34
C SER A 173 -15.99 -5.10 17.53
#